data_AF-A0A6I3JCS5-F1
#
_entry.id   AF-A0A6I3JCS5-F1
#
_cell.length_a   1.000
_cell.length_b   1.000
_cell.length_c   1.000
_cell.angle_alpha   90.00
_cell.angle_beta   90.00
_cell.angle_gamma   90.00
#
_symmetry.space_group_name_H-M   'P 1'
#
loop_
_entity.id
_entity.type
_entity.pdbx_description
1 polymer ?
#
loop_
_entity_poly.entity_id
_entity_poly.type
_entity_poly.pdbx_seq_one_letter_code
_entity_poly.pdbx_strand_id
1 'polypeptide(L)'
;MRTLVTVAETSCPVVREVTRRAGIRLGAPAVATAAADLPAVLERVPGSAVVVPLLLSDAAGLGPPLGPHPLLAAAQASRLIAAGVRPGRPVVMAAAGTDDPVVQERLVRAAALLADTWTGPVVLATTDGLGPRLEDVVGRGAVVSTYALGPGAEAEELRDRVAAAGASVLAEPIGPHRFVADLVGRRFRALQQSVAA
;
A
#
# COMPACT_ATOMS: atom_id res chain seq x y z
N MET A 1 5.72 -18.90 -20.73
CA MET A 1 5.12 -18.60 -19.41
C MET A 1 5.80 -17.36 -18.87
N ARG A 2 5.06 -16.37 -18.37
CA ARG A 2 5.64 -15.11 -17.86
C ARG A 2 5.74 -15.17 -16.33
N THR A 3 6.88 -14.74 -15.80
CA THR A 3 7.13 -14.70 -14.35
C THR A 3 6.66 -13.36 -13.78
N LEU A 4 5.92 -13.41 -12.67
CA LEU A 4 5.61 -12.21 -11.89
C LEU A 4 6.85 -11.81 -11.08
N VAL A 5 7.37 -10.61 -11.31
CA VAL A 5 8.40 -10.02 -10.46
C VAL A 5 7.79 -8.83 -9.73
N THR A 6 7.63 -8.92 -8.42
CA THR A 6 7.15 -7.78 -7.64
C THR A 6 8.32 -7.02 -7.04
N VAL A 7 8.26 -5.69 -7.08
CA VAL A 7 9.33 -4.82 -6.59
C VAL A 7 8.80 -3.91 -5.48
N ALA A 8 9.56 -3.81 -4.40
CA ALA A 8 9.35 -2.80 -3.35
C ALA A 8 10.69 -2.10 -3.07
N GLU A 9 10.69 -1.02 -2.31
CA GLU A 9 11.92 -0.38 -1.85
C GLU A 9 12.82 -1.36 -1.10
N THR A 10 12.25 -2.11 -0.17
CA THR A 10 12.94 -3.13 0.62
C THR A 10 12.21 -4.47 0.59
N SER A 11 12.98 -5.57 0.70
CA SER A 11 12.40 -6.92 0.78
C SER A 11 12.00 -7.25 2.21
N CYS A 12 10.68 -7.32 2.47
CA CYS A 12 10.15 -7.70 3.78
C CYS A 12 9.21 -8.93 3.70
N PRO A 13 8.88 -9.59 4.83
CA PRO A 13 7.98 -10.74 4.83
C PRO A 13 6.61 -10.46 4.20
N VAL A 14 6.08 -9.24 4.34
CA VAL A 14 4.80 -8.84 3.74
C VAL A 14 4.89 -8.86 2.23
N VAL A 15 5.92 -8.25 1.65
CA VAL A 15 6.17 -8.22 0.20
C VAL A 15 6.26 -9.65 -0.33
N ARG A 16 7.08 -10.51 0.29
CA ARG A 16 7.21 -11.93 -0.11
C ARG A 16 5.88 -12.68 -0.07
N GLU A 17 5.07 -12.46 0.96
CA GLU A 17 3.78 -13.13 1.11
C GLU A 17 2.73 -12.64 0.10
N VAL A 18 2.67 -11.33 -0.19
CA VAL A 18 1.82 -10.78 -1.27
C VAL A 18 2.18 -11.42 -2.60
N THR A 19 3.46 -11.48 -2.93
CA THR A 19 3.96 -12.02 -4.19
C THR A 19 3.66 -13.51 -4.33
N ARG A 20 3.91 -14.29 -3.27
CA ARG A 20 3.58 -15.72 -3.24
C ARG A 20 2.08 -15.95 -3.46
N ARG A 21 1.23 -15.17 -2.77
CA ARG A 21 -0.24 -15.26 -2.91
C ARG A 21 -0.73 -14.87 -4.31
N ALA A 22 -0.10 -13.89 -4.93
CA ALA A 22 -0.42 -13.47 -6.29
C ALA A 22 0.02 -14.52 -7.32
N GLY A 23 1.24 -15.06 -7.18
CA GLY A 23 1.76 -16.14 -8.03
C GLY A 23 0.86 -17.38 -8.04
N ILE A 24 0.44 -17.85 -6.86
CA ILE A 24 -0.49 -18.98 -6.71
C ILE A 24 -1.81 -18.71 -7.45
N ARG A 25 -2.39 -17.52 -7.29
CA ARG A 25 -3.64 -17.14 -7.96
C ARG A 25 -3.51 -17.04 -9.48
N LEU A 26 -2.34 -16.62 -9.96
CA LEU A 26 -2.05 -16.48 -11.38
C LEU A 26 -1.70 -17.82 -12.05
N GLY A 27 -1.35 -18.84 -11.27
CA GLY A 27 -0.73 -20.06 -11.80
C GLY A 27 0.62 -19.75 -12.47
N ALA A 28 1.36 -18.75 -11.96
CA ALA A 28 2.60 -18.28 -12.55
C ALA A 28 3.74 -18.29 -11.52
N PRO A 29 5.00 -18.54 -11.94
CA PRO A 29 6.16 -18.31 -11.08
C PRO A 29 6.17 -16.86 -10.59
N ALA A 30 6.53 -16.65 -9.33
CA ALA A 30 6.53 -15.33 -8.72
C ALA A 30 7.76 -15.13 -7.84
N VAL A 31 8.43 -13.98 -8.00
CA VAL A 31 9.64 -13.60 -7.27
C VAL A 31 9.46 -12.19 -6.71
N ALA A 32 9.78 -12.02 -5.44
CA ALA A 32 9.77 -10.71 -4.78
C ALA A 32 11.20 -10.19 -4.65
N THR A 33 11.42 -8.91 -4.95
CA THR A 33 12.73 -8.29 -4.89
C THR A 33 12.68 -6.86 -4.37
N ALA A 34 13.77 -6.40 -3.77
CA ALA A 34 13.99 -4.98 -3.56
C ALA A 34 14.33 -4.30 -4.91
N ALA A 35 14.09 -3.01 -5.02
CA ALA A 35 14.36 -2.23 -6.23
C ALA A 35 15.84 -2.28 -6.64
N ALA A 36 16.75 -2.20 -5.66
CA ALA A 36 18.20 -2.28 -5.89
C ALA A 36 18.65 -3.62 -6.51
N ASP A 37 17.95 -4.72 -6.20
CA ASP A 37 18.29 -6.06 -6.67
C ASP A 37 17.58 -6.44 -7.98
N LEU A 38 16.69 -5.59 -8.49
CA LEU A 38 15.84 -5.90 -9.64
C LEU A 38 16.64 -6.31 -10.89
N PRO A 39 17.71 -5.61 -11.32
CA PRO A 39 18.46 -6.02 -12.51
C PRO A 39 18.99 -7.46 -12.40
N ALA A 40 19.59 -7.80 -11.26
CA ALA A 40 20.15 -9.13 -11.03
C ALA A 40 19.07 -10.23 -10.93
N VAL A 41 17.86 -9.89 -10.47
CA VAL A 41 16.72 -10.83 -10.49
C VAL A 41 16.22 -11.06 -11.91
N LEU A 42 16.13 -10.01 -12.73
CA LEU A 42 15.68 -10.13 -14.12
C LEU A 42 16.59 -11.01 -14.97
N GLU A 43 17.91 -10.98 -14.75
CA GLU A 43 18.88 -11.86 -15.41
C GLU A 43 18.70 -13.34 -15.06
N ARG A 44 18.21 -13.65 -13.86
CA ARG A 44 18.05 -15.04 -13.37
C ARG A 44 16.68 -15.63 -13.67
N VAL A 45 15.68 -14.80 -13.95
CA VAL A 45 14.32 -15.25 -14.24
C VAL A 45 14.31 -15.89 -15.64
N PRO A 46 13.88 -17.16 -15.78
CA PRO A 46 13.77 -17.78 -17.09
C PRO A 46 12.61 -17.15 -17.87
N GLY A 47 12.85 -16.82 -19.15
CA GLY A 47 11.85 -16.29 -20.06
C GLY A 47 11.52 -14.81 -19.82
N SER A 48 10.27 -14.43 -20.04
CA SER A 48 9.83 -13.03 -19.86
C SER A 48 9.33 -12.77 -18.44
N ALA A 49 9.73 -11.63 -17.88
CA ALA A 49 9.26 -11.12 -16.59
C ALA A 49 8.24 -10.00 -16.80
N VAL A 50 7.30 -9.89 -15.85
CA VAL A 50 6.41 -8.74 -15.73
C VAL A 50 6.64 -8.14 -14.36
N VAL A 51 7.13 -6.90 -14.35
CA VAL A 51 7.47 -6.18 -13.13
C VAL A 51 6.23 -5.45 -12.60
N VAL A 52 5.86 -5.71 -11.35
CA VAL A 52 4.74 -5.05 -10.66
C VAL A 52 5.26 -4.34 -9.41
N PRO A 53 5.29 -3.00 -9.38
CA PRO A 53 5.62 -2.26 -8.16
C PRO A 53 4.59 -2.52 -7.06
N LEU A 54 5.07 -2.69 -5.82
CA LEU A 54 4.26 -2.82 -4.59
C LEU A 54 4.26 -1.54 -3.76
N LEU A 55 4.69 -0.43 -4.35
CA LEU A 55 4.66 0.89 -3.75
C LEU A 55 3.27 1.50 -3.92
N LEU A 56 2.72 2.08 -2.85
CA LEU A 56 1.28 2.39 -2.77
C LEU A 56 0.89 3.62 -3.60
N SER A 57 1.58 4.75 -3.42
CA SER A 57 1.22 6.02 -4.08
C SER A 57 2.30 6.52 -5.04
N ASP A 58 3.55 6.16 -4.83
CA ASP A 58 4.65 6.35 -5.77
C ASP A 58 5.09 4.98 -6.30
N ALA A 59 5.80 4.95 -7.43
CA ALA A 59 6.48 3.77 -7.95
C ALA A 59 7.96 4.04 -8.27
N ALA A 60 8.48 5.23 -7.98
CA ALA A 60 9.87 5.61 -8.21
C ALA A 60 10.38 5.29 -9.63
N GLY A 61 9.53 5.53 -10.65
CA GLY A 61 9.84 5.24 -12.05
C GLY A 61 9.77 3.77 -12.47
N LEU A 62 9.41 2.84 -11.58
CA LEU A 62 9.30 1.40 -11.85
C LEU A 62 7.99 0.99 -12.55
N GLY A 63 7.19 1.96 -12.97
CA GLY A 63 5.88 1.77 -13.61
C GLY A 63 4.75 2.43 -12.83
N PRO A 64 3.49 2.01 -13.02
CA PRO A 64 2.37 2.55 -12.25
C PRO A 64 2.42 2.07 -10.78
N PRO A 65 2.14 2.93 -9.80
CA PRO A 65 2.00 2.52 -8.40
C PRO A 65 0.85 1.53 -8.23
N LEU A 66 0.91 0.77 -7.14
CA LEU A 66 -0.09 -0.23 -6.80
C LEU A 66 -1.45 0.44 -6.54
N GLY A 67 -1.46 1.56 -5.84
CA GLY A 67 -2.62 2.41 -5.53
C GLY A 67 -2.60 3.76 -6.25
N PRO A 68 -3.59 4.62 -5.97
CA PRO A 68 -4.78 4.38 -5.13
C PRO A 68 -5.75 3.40 -5.82
N HIS A 69 -6.43 2.52 -5.06
CA HIS A 69 -7.35 1.52 -5.63
C HIS A 69 -8.39 1.04 -4.60
N PRO A 70 -9.66 0.77 -5.00
CA PRO A 70 -10.71 0.29 -4.08
C PRO A 70 -10.35 -0.98 -3.27
N LEU A 71 -9.56 -1.88 -3.86
CA LEU A 71 -9.06 -3.08 -3.17
C LEU A 71 -8.10 -2.77 -2.00
N LEU A 72 -7.34 -1.66 -2.07
CA LEU A 72 -6.51 -1.20 -0.96
C LEU A 72 -7.37 -0.58 0.14
N ALA A 73 -8.35 0.25 -0.24
CA ALA A 73 -9.33 0.81 0.68
C ALA A 73 -10.12 -0.30 1.41
N ALA A 74 -10.53 -1.35 0.71
CA ALA A 74 -11.19 -2.51 1.31
C ALA A 74 -10.28 -3.30 2.26
N ALA A 75 -8.97 -3.36 1.98
CA ALA A 75 -8.01 -3.94 2.90
C ALA A 75 -7.84 -3.09 4.16
N GLN A 76 -7.75 -1.76 4.02
CA GLN A 76 -7.71 -0.83 5.16
C GLN A 76 -8.99 -0.90 6.02
N ALA A 77 -10.17 -0.92 5.40
CA ALA A 77 -11.44 -1.11 6.11
C ALA A 77 -11.45 -2.43 6.89
N SER A 78 -10.92 -3.51 6.32
CA SER A 78 -10.76 -4.79 7.02
C SER A 78 -9.80 -4.69 8.21
N ARG A 79 -8.74 -3.86 8.13
CA ARG A 79 -7.81 -3.63 9.25
C ARG A 79 -8.46 -2.85 10.38
N LEU A 80 -9.28 -1.83 10.05
CA LEU A 80 -10.06 -1.08 11.03
C LEU A 80 -11.04 -2.00 11.78
N ILE A 81 -11.76 -2.87 11.07
CA ILE A 81 -12.68 -3.84 11.68
C ILE A 81 -11.90 -4.81 12.59
N ALA A 82 -10.76 -5.31 12.13
CA ALA A 82 -9.91 -6.21 12.92
C ALA A 82 -9.37 -5.54 14.20
N ALA A 83 -9.18 -4.22 14.18
CA ALA A 83 -8.84 -3.41 15.35
C ALA A 83 -10.05 -3.09 16.26
N GLY A 84 -11.22 -3.68 16.01
CA GLY A 84 -12.43 -3.50 16.81
C GLY A 84 -13.19 -2.19 16.54
N VAL A 85 -12.84 -1.47 15.47
CA VAL A 85 -13.50 -0.22 15.11
C VAL A 85 -14.86 -0.54 14.48
N ARG A 86 -15.91 0.12 14.97
CA ARG A 86 -17.24 0.04 14.38
C ARG A 86 -17.30 0.84 13.06
N PRO A 87 -17.90 0.30 11.99
CA PRO A 87 -18.12 1.02 10.73
C PRO A 87 -18.77 2.41 10.93
N GLY A 88 -18.43 3.36 10.05
CA GLY A 88 -18.94 4.73 10.10
C GLY A 88 -18.30 5.66 11.14
N ARG A 89 -17.43 5.15 12.03
CA ARG A 89 -16.61 6.00 12.92
C ARG A 89 -15.69 6.91 12.10
N PRO A 90 -15.45 8.17 12.50
CA PRO A 90 -14.43 9.01 11.86
C PRO A 90 -13.05 8.37 11.92
N VAL A 91 -12.34 8.40 10.81
CA VAL A 91 -11.01 7.80 10.65
C VAL A 91 -10.02 8.85 10.15
N VAL A 92 -8.82 8.85 10.71
CA VAL A 92 -7.67 9.51 10.13
C VAL A 92 -6.89 8.47 9.32
N MET A 93 -6.75 8.67 8.01
CA MET A 93 -5.81 7.90 7.22
C MET A 93 -4.43 8.52 7.36
N ALA A 94 -3.55 7.86 8.12
CA ALA A 94 -2.18 8.28 8.32
C ALA A 94 -1.30 7.70 7.20
N ALA A 95 -0.46 8.52 6.59
CA ALA A 95 0.47 8.11 5.54
C ALA A 95 1.84 8.76 5.72
N ALA A 96 2.87 8.17 5.12
CA ALA A 96 4.09 8.90 4.81
C ALA A 96 3.76 10.09 3.89
N GLY A 97 4.40 11.22 4.13
CA GLY A 97 4.24 12.41 3.32
C GLY A 97 5.08 12.40 2.05
N THR A 98 4.91 13.45 1.26
CA THR A 98 5.61 13.63 -0.01
C THR A 98 5.63 15.09 -0.39
N ASP A 99 6.74 15.57 -0.96
CA ASP A 99 6.81 16.90 -1.58
C ASP A 99 6.34 16.89 -3.05
N ASP A 100 6.15 15.71 -3.65
CA ASP A 100 5.61 15.56 -4.99
C ASP A 100 4.07 15.77 -5.00
N PRO A 101 3.56 16.82 -5.68
CA PRO A 101 2.12 17.09 -5.77
C PRO A 101 1.30 15.95 -6.40
N VAL A 102 1.88 15.18 -7.32
CA VAL A 102 1.22 14.06 -7.99
C VAL A 102 1.02 12.89 -7.03
N VAL A 103 2.02 12.62 -6.19
CA VAL A 103 1.92 11.59 -5.14
C VAL A 103 0.92 12.05 -4.06
N GLN A 104 0.91 13.35 -3.73
CA GLN A 104 -0.05 13.92 -2.80
C GLN A 104 -1.51 13.78 -3.30
N GLU A 105 -1.78 14.05 -4.57
CA GLU A 105 -3.11 13.85 -5.16
C GLU A 105 -3.55 12.37 -5.05
N ARG A 106 -2.62 11.43 -5.21
CA ARG A 106 -2.89 9.99 -5.04
C ARG A 106 -3.23 9.64 -3.59
N LEU A 107 -2.58 10.26 -2.60
CA LEU A 107 -2.92 10.08 -1.19
C LEU A 107 -4.32 10.64 -0.87
N VAL A 108 -4.66 11.82 -1.39
CA VAL A 108 -6.01 12.40 -1.25
C VAL A 108 -7.05 11.46 -1.87
N ARG A 109 -6.77 10.91 -3.06
CA ARG A 109 -7.65 9.94 -3.71
C ARG A 109 -7.75 8.62 -2.93
N ALA A 110 -6.67 8.15 -2.31
CA ALA A 110 -6.71 6.97 -1.45
C ALA A 110 -7.62 7.21 -0.23
N ALA A 111 -7.55 8.39 0.40
CA ALA A 111 -8.43 8.76 1.50
C ALA A 111 -9.90 8.79 1.08
N ALA A 112 -10.21 9.35 -0.10
CA ALA A 112 -11.57 9.34 -0.65
C ALA A 112 -12.11 7.93 -0.90
N LEU A 113 -11.30 7.05 -1.50
CA LEU A 113 -11.69 5.64 -1.70
C LEU A 113 -11.91 4.90 -0.38
N LEU A 114 -11.12 5.22 0.65
CA LEU A 114 -11.34 4.68 1.99
C LEU A 114 -12.64 5.23 2.59
N ALA A 115 -12.95 6.52 2.42
CA ALA A 115 -14.21 7.11 2.88
C ALA A 115 -15.42 6.40 2.27
N ASP A 116 -15.40 6.18 0.96
CA ASP A 116 -16.45 5.47 0.23
C ASP A 116 -16.62 4.03 0.75
N THR A 117 -15.50 3.31 0.85
CA THR A 117 -15.50 1.90 1.27
C THR A 117 -15.87 1.72 2.74
N TRP A 118 -15.47 2.67 3.59
CA TRP A 118 -15.78 2.70 5.02
C TRP A 118 -17.20 3.21 5.30
N THR A 119 -17.79 3.93 4.34
CA THR A 119 -19.07 4.62 4.47
C THR A 119 -19.07 5.54 5.69
N GLY A 120 -18.02 6.35 5.82
CA GLY A 120 -17.82 7.25 6.95
C GLY A 120 -16.74 8.29 6.68
N PRO A 121 -16.62 9.31 7.54
CA PRO A 121 -15.69 10.41 7.32
C PRO A 121 -14.24 9.91 7.46
N VAL A 122 -13.42 10.22 6.46
CA VAL A 122 -11.99 9.95 6.43
C VAL A 122 -11.24 11.24 6.11
N VAL A 123 -10.23 11.56 6.91
CA VAL A 123 -9.31 12.68 6.65
C VAL A 123 -7.89 12.14 6.48
N LEU A 124 -7.13 12.71 5.53
CA LEU A 124 -5.71 12.40 5.34
C LEU A 124 -4.87 13.20 6.33
N ALA A 125 -3.87 12.56 6.92
CA ALA A 125 -2.80 13.22 7.65
C ALA A 125 -1.45 12.59 7.33
N THR A 126 -0.41 13.41 7.17
CA THR A 126 0.93 12.97 6.78
C THR A 126 1.96 13.27 7.86
N THR A 127 3.02 12.46 7.90
CA THR A 127 4.21 12.70 8.73
C THR A 127 4.93 13.98 8.30
N ASP A 128 5.05 14.18 7.00
CA ASP A 128 5.89 15.21 6.39
C ASP A 128 5.34 15.62 5.00
N GLY A 129 6.12 16.39 4.24
CA GLY A 129 5.74 16.85 2.91
C GLY A 129 4.47 17.70 2.84
N LEU A 130 3.68 17.53 1.79
CA LEU A 130 2.43 18.27 1.56
C LEU A 130 1.26 17.73 2.39
N GLY A 131 0.31 18.61 2.71
CA GLY A 131 -0.95 18.25 3.38
C GLY A 131 -0.97 18.46 4.89
N PRO A 132 -2.09 18.12 5.56
CA PRO A 132 -2.23 18.28 7.01
C PRO A 132 -1.28 17.37 7.78
N ARG A 133 -0.65 17.90 8.83
CA ARG A 133 0.28 17.14 9.68
C ARG A 133 -0.46 16.19 10.61
N LEU A 134 0.16 15.06 10.94
CA LEU A 134 -0.38 14.10 11.91
C LEU A 134 -0.70 14.75 13.27
N GLU A 135 0.21 15.56 13.80
CA GLU A 135 0.05 16.26 15.08
C GLU A 135 -1.12 17.24 15.11
N ASP A 136 -1.52 17.78 13.95
CA ASP A 136 -2.64 18.72 13.85
C ASP A 136 -4.00 18.01 13.73
N VAL A 137 -4.00 16.78 13.21
CA VAL A 137 -5.23 16.03 12.87
C VAL A 137 -5.52 14.91 13.87
N VAL A 138 -4.49 14.23 14.37
CA VAL A 138 -4.63 13.12 15.32
C VAL A 138 -4.78 13.69 16.72
N GLY A 139 -6.03 13.78 17.18
CA GLY A 139 -6.35 14.14 18.55
C GLY A 139 -6.49 12.93 19.47
N ARG A 140 -6.63 13.23 20.77
CA ARG A 140 -6.93 12.21 21.79
C ARG A 140 -8.20 11.43 21.41
N GLY A 141 -8.10 10.11 21.36
CA GLY A 141 -9.24 9.26 21.01
C GLY A 141 -9.48 9.07 19.51
N ALA A 142 -8.57 9.57 18.65
CA ALA A 142 -8.63 9.31 17.22
C ALA A 142 -8.57 7.80 16.90
N VAL A 143 -9.18 7.44 15.78
CA VAL A 143 -9.05 6.13 15.13
C VAL A 143 -8.22 6.34 13.88
N VAL A 144 -7.11 5.61 13.77
CA VAL A 144 -6.14 5.81 12.71
C VAL A 144 -6.03 4.56 11.83
N SER A 145 -6.10 4.75 10.53
CA SER A 145 -5.83 3.74 9.50
C SER A 145 -4.44 3.98 8.91
N THR A 146 -3.51 3.03 9.05
CA THR A 146 -2.16 3.14 8.49
C THR A 146 -2.15 2.84 7.00
N TYR A 147 -1.81 3.84 6.18
CA TYR A 147 -1.59 3.69 4.74
C TYR A 147 -0.13 3.33 4.45
N ALA A 148 0.23 2.09 4.81
CA ALA A 148 1.49 1.47 4.47
C ALA A 148 1.25 0.01 4.08
N LEU A 149 2.07 -0.53 3.18
CA LEU A 149 1.91 -1.93 2.78
C LEU A 149 2.33 -2.88 3.91
N GLY A 150 3.42 -2.58 4.60
CA GLY A 150 3.98 -3.46 5.63
C GLY A 150 4.86 -2.68 6.61
N PRO A 151 5.65 -3.37 7.45
CA PRO A 151 6.61 -2.73 8.33
C PRO A 151 7.75 -2.07 7.53
N GLY A 152 8.36 -1.07 8.13
CA GLY A 152 9.43 -0.25 7.56
C GLY A 152 9.57 1.06 8.35
N ALA A 153 10.63 1.82 8.07
CA ALA A 153 10.94 3.05 8.82
C ALA A 153 9.77 4.04 8.83
N GLU A 154 9.12 4.28 7.69
CA GLU A 154 7.98 5.18 7.59
C GLU A 154 6.77 4.70 8.42
N ALA A 155 6.49 3.39 8.40
CA ALA A 155 5.39 2.80 9.16
C ALA A 155 5.68 2.80 10.67
N GLU A 156 6.94 2.71 11.06
CA GLU A 156 7.42 2.84 12.44
C GLU A 156 7.32 4.28 12.92
N GLU A 157 7.81 5.25 12.16
CA GLU A 157 7.70 6.67 12.49
C GLU A 157 6.22 7.08 12.64
N LEU A 158 5.37 6.68 11.70
CA LEU A 158 3.94 6.94 11.76
C LEU A 158 3.32 6.38 13.04
N ARG A 159 3.69 5.13 13.42
CA ARG A 159 3.21 4.51 14.66
C ARG A 159 3.60 5.35 15.88
N ASP A 160 4.86 5.75 15.96
CA ASP A 160 5.38 6.48 17.11
C ASP A 160 4.71 7.86 17.25
N ARG A 161 4.53 8.56 16.12
CA ARG A 161 3.86 9.88 16.09
C ARG A 161 2.38 9.80 16.41
N VAL A 162 1.69 8.80 15.89
CA VAL A 162 0.27 8.56 16.22
C VAL A 162 0.09 8.20 17.69
N ALA A 163 1.00 7.41 18.25
CA ALA A 163 0.99 7.07 19.67
C ALA A 163 1.21 8.32 20.54
N ALA A 164 2.20 9.16 20.19
CA ALA A 164 2.48 10.41 20.88
C ALA A 164 1.29 11.40 20.84
N ALA A 165 0.53 11.40 19.75
CA ALA A 165 -0.67 12.23 19.57
C ALA A 165 -1.90 11.73 20.35
N GLY A 166 -1.85 10.55 20.97
CA GLY A 166 -2.90 10.05 21.86
C GLY A 166 -4.08 9.38 21.14
N ALA A 167 -3.85 8.80 19.96
CA ALA A 167 -4.86 7.98 19.30
C ALA A 167 -5.31 6.82 20.19
N SER A 168 -6.61 6.50 20.17
CA SER A 168 -7.15 5.36 20.92
C SER A 168 -7.01 4.05 20.17
N VAL A 169 -6.97 4.11 18.83
CA VAL A 169 -6.83 2.96 17.96
C VAL A 169 -5.91 3.33 16.82
N LEU A 170 -4.92 2.48 16.56
CA LEU A 170 -4.11 2.47 15.36
C LEU A 170 -4.26 1.10 14.71
N ALA A 171 -4.91 1.06 13.55
CA ALA A 171 -5.06 -0.18 12.79
C ALA A 171 -3.71 -0.56 12.16
N GLU A 172 -3.41 -1.86 12.16
CA GLU A 172 -2.22 -2.40 11.51
C GLU A 172 -2.10 -1.98 10.02
N PRO A 173 -0.88 -1.90 9.46
CA PRO A 173 -0.67 -1.69 8.03
C PRO A 173 -1.48 -2.68 7.17
N ILE A 174 -1.69 -2.32 5.90
CA ILE A 174 -2.49 -3.08 4.94
C ILE A 174 -2.07 -4.57 4.94
N GLY A 175 -0.77 -4.84 4.97
CA GLY A 175 -0.18 -6.16 5.08
C GLY A 175 -0.47 -7.04 3.86
N PRO A 176 -0.27 -8.35 3.97
CA PRO A 176 -0.44 -9.28 2.85
C PRO A 176 -1.92 -9.65 2.61
N HIS A 177 -2.82 -8.67 2.69
CA HIS A 177 -4.26 -8.90 2.57
C HIS A 177 -4.62 -9.49 1.19
N ARG A 178 -5.65 -10.35 1.14
CA ARG A 178 -6.06 -11.05 -0.10
C ARG A 178 -6.31 -10.09 -1.27
N PHE A 179 -6.91 -8.93 -0.99
CA PHE A 179 -7.20 -7.89 -1.98
C PHE A 179 -5.94 -7.24 -2.57
N VAL A 180 -4.83 -7.22 -1.83
CA VAL A 180 -3.53 -6.76 -2.36
C VAL A 180 -3.02 -7.77 -3.39
N ALA A 181 -3.05 -9.07 -3.07
CA ALA A 181 -2.66 -10.12 -4.00
C ALA A 181 -3.55 -10.14 -5.26
N ASP A 182 -4.86 -9.92 -5.11
CA ASP A 182 -5.79 -9.79 -6.24
C ASP A 182 -5.44 -8.59 -7.13
N LEU A 183 -5.09 -7.46 -6.51
CA LEU A 183 -4.68 -6.24 -7.22
C LEU A 183 -3.35 -6.43 -7.98
N VAL A 184 -2.36 -7.10 -7.38
CA VAL A 184 -1.11 -7.46 -8.06
C VAL A 184 -1.41 -8.32 -9.29
N GLY A 185 -2.31 -9.29 -9.17
CA GLY A 185 -2.75 -10.11 -10.30
C GLY A 185 -3.41 -9.28 -11.42
N ARG A 186 -4.18 -8.25 -11.08
CA ARG A 186 -4.76 -7.32 -12.07
C ARG A 186 -3.69 -6.51 -12.78
N ARG A 187 -2.72 -5.95 -12.04
CA ARG A 187 -1.60 -5.17 -12.60
C ARG A 187 -0.73 -6.02 -13.52
N PHE A 188 -0.42 -7.25 -13.10
CA PHE A 188 0.31 -8.21 -13.90
C PHE A 188 -0.36 -8.45 -15.26
N ARG A 189 -1.66 -8.78 -15.28
CA ARG A 189 -2.39 -9.03 -16.53
C ARG A 189 -2.47 -7.78 -17.42
N ALA A 190 -2.67 -6.60 -16.84
CA ALA A 190 -2.70 -5.35 -17.60
C ALA A 190 -1.35 -5.06 -18.27
N LEU A 191 -0.25 -5.22 -17.55
CA LEU A 191 1.10 -5.01 -18.09
C LEU A 191 1.49 -6.08 -19.12
N GLN A 192 0.98 -7.30 -19.00
CA GLN A 192 1.16 -8.33 -20.02
C GLN A 192 0.52 -7.96 -21.36
N GLN A 193 -0.63 -7.29 -21.32
CA GLN A 193 -1.36 -6.86 -22.50
C GLN A 193 -0.67 -5.66 -23.17
N SER A 194 -0.12 -4.73 -22.38
CA SER A 194 0.58 -3.56 -22.93
C SER A 194 1.92 -3.89 -23.59
N VAL A 195 2.58 -4.98 -23.19
CA VAL A 195 3.84 -5.44 -23.82
C VAL A 195 3.60 -6.30 -25.07
N ALA A 196 2.36 -6.77 -25.27
CA ALA A 196 1.99 -7.59 -26.43
C ALA A 196 1.37 -6.77 -27.58
N ALA A 197 1.06 -5.50 -27.34
CA ALA A 197 0.54 -4.54 -28.32
C ALA A 197 1.68 -3.69 -28.88
#